data_AF-A0A1B7WRF6-F1
#
_entry.id   AF-A0A1B7WRF6-F1
#
_cell.length_a   1.000
_cell.length_b   1.000
_cell.length_c   1.000
_cell.angle_alpha   90.00
_cell.angle_beta   90.00
_cell.angle_gamma   90.00
#
_symmetry.space_group_name_H-M   'P 1'
#
loop_
_entity.id
_entity.type
_entity.pdbx_description
1 polymer ?
#
loop_
_entity_poly.entity_id
_entity_poly.type
_entity_poly.pdbx_seq_one_letter_code
_entity_poly.pdbx_strand_id
1 'polypeptide(L)' 'MINSLSDEEKKIISQNITTSFPVQQNNSINLENEPFIGMWKDRKDMEDSNQWLRQLRKNEWK' A
#
# COMPACT_ATOMS: atom_id res chain seq x y z
N MET A 1 3.41 6.59 21.89
CA MET A 1 2.32 5.81 21.28
C MET A 1 1.62 6.71 20.28
N ILE A 2 1.97 6.60 19.00
CA ILE A 2 1.24 7.23 17.89
C ILE A 2 0.37 6.10 17.37
N ASN A 3 -0.97 6.19 17.42
CA ASN A 3 -1.80 5.23 16.65
C ASN A 3 -3.30 5.59 16.49
N SER A 4 -3.68 6.85 16.62
CA SER A 4 -4.96 7.29 16.06
C SER A 4 -4.74 8.62 15.37
N LEU A 5 -5.01 8.65 14.07
CA LEU A 5 -5.11 9.88 13.30
C LEU A 5 -6.11 10.80 14.03
N SER A 6 -5.68 12.03 14.29
CA SER A 6 -6.57 13.10 14.75
C SER A 6 -7.61 13.40 13.67
N ASP A 7 -8.71 14.01 14.06
CA ASP A 7 -9.81 14.30 13.11
C ASP A 7 -9.38 15.30 12.03
N GLU A 8 -8.37 16.12 12.31
CA GLU A 8 -7.75 17.02 11.34
C GLU A 8 -6.89 16.28 10.31
N GLU A 9 -6.11 15.30 10.75
CA GLU A 9 -5.33 14.46 9.82
C GLU A 9 -6.26 13.63 8.92
N LYS A 10 -7.36 13.10 9.46
CA LYS A 10 -8.39 12.42 8.67
C LYS A 10 -9.03 13.35 7.64
N LYS A 11 -9.29 14.61 8.01
CA LYS A 11 -9.86 15.62 7.13
C LYS A 11 -8.89 16.03 6.02
N ILE A 12 -7.60 16.17 6.33
CA ILE A 12 -6.56 16.45 5.34
C ILE A 12 -6.45 15.28 4.34
N ILE A 13 -6.44 14.04 4.84
CA ILE A 13 -6.38 12.85 3.99
C ILE A 13 -7.63 12.77 3.10
N SER A 14 -8.84 12.95 3.64
CA SER A 14 -10.07 12.89 2.84
C SER A 14 -10.16 14.01 1.80
N GLN A 15 -9.71 15.23 2.14
CA GLN A 15 -9.66 16.36 1.23
C GLN A 15 -8.64 16.12 0.10
N ASN A 16 -7.46 15.57 0.41
CA ASN A 16 -6.45 15.26 -0.60
C ASN A 16 -6.89 14.12 -1.53
N ILE A 17 -7.55 13.07 -1.01
CA ILE A 17 -8.15 12.00 -1.83
C ILE A 17 -9.23 12.58 -2.76
N THR A 18 -10.06 13.50 -2.26
CA THR A 18 -11.14 14.09 -3.09
C THR A 18 -10.61 15.09 -4.13
N THR A 19 -9.50 15.77 -3.84
CA THR A 19 -8.97 16.84 -4.70
C THR A 19 -8.03 16.31 -5.79
N SER A 20 -7.49 15.10 -5.66
CA SER A 20 -6.40 14.61 -6.54
C SER A 20 -6.77 13.53 -7.55
N PHE A 21 -8.01 13.03 -7.59
CA PHE A 21 -8.40 12.05 -8.61
C PHE A 21 -9.50 12.62 -9.51
N PRO A 22 -9.19 13.12 -10.72
CA PRO A 22 -10.20 13.10 -11.76
C PRO A 22 -10.71 11.66 -11.85
N VAL A 23 -12.03 11.46 -11.82
CA VAL A 23 -12.65 10.17 -12.13
C VAL A 23 -12.27 9.86 -13.58
N GLN A 24 -11.11 9.23 -13.75
CA GLN A 24 -10.57 8.89 -15.05
C GLN A 24 -11.48 7.81 -15.60
N GLN A 25 -12.28 8.21 -16.59
CA GLN A 25 -13.07 7.29 -17.39
C GLN A 25 -12.16 6.15 -17.85
N ASN A 26 -12.63 4.91 -17.72
CA ASN A 26 -11.99 3.63 -18.03
C ASN A 26 -10.94 3.69 -19.17
N ASN A 27 -9.76 4.23 -18.90
CA ASN A 27 -8.55 3.93 -19.61
C ASN A 27 -8.02 2.68 -18.91
N SER A 28 -7.90 1.59 -19.65
CA SER A 28 -7.23 0.39 -19.17
C SER A 28 -5.88 0.81 -18.58
N ILE A 29 -5.77 0.77 -17.25
CA ILE A 29 -4.53 1.08 -16.55
C ILE A 29 -3.50 0.07 -17.07
N ASN A 30 -2.44 0.57 -17.69
CA ASN A 30 -1.34 -0.28 -18.16
C ASN A 30 -0.52 -0.68 -16.94
N LEU A 31 -0.94 -1.78 -16.29
CA LEU A 31 -0.29 -2.28 -15.09
C LEU A 31 1.17 -2.64 -15.36
N GLU A 32 1.50 -3.17 -16.54
CA GLU A 32 2.82 -3.70 -16.88
C GLU A 32 3.96 -2.69 -16.70
N ASN A 33 3.69 -1.40 -16.89
CA ASN A 33 4.71 -0.33 -16.82
C ASN A 33 4.66 0.47 -15.51
N GLU A 34 3.88 0.03 -14.52
CA GLU A 34 3.82 0.70 -13.23
C GLU A 34 5.11 0.47 -12.43
N PRO A 35 5.69 1.51 -11.79
CA PRO A 35 6.98 1.44 -11.10
C PRO A 35 6.98 0.48 -9.90
N PHE A 36 5.80 0.09 -9.40
CA PHE A 36 5.67 -0.88 -8.31
C PHE A 36 5.67 -2.34 -8.77
N ILE A 37 5.47 -2.62 -10.06
CA ILE A 37 5.57 -3.98 -10.59
C ILE A 37 7.03 -4.42 -10.61
N GLY A 38 7.31 -5.59 -10.04
CA GLY A 38 8.66 -6.16 -9.99
C GLY A 38 9.53 -5.65 -8.85
N MET A 39 9.08 -4.67 -8.04
CA MET A 39 9.83 -4.19 -6.86
C MET A 39 10.26 -5.30 -5.91
N TRP A 40 9.50 -6.38 -5.85
CA TRP A 40 9.73 -7.51 -4.94
C TRP A 40 10.25 -8.77 -5.65
N LYS A 41 10.54 -8.69 -6.96
CA LYS A 41 10.93 -9.85 -7.77
C LYS A 41 12.22 -10.51 -7.28
N ASP A 42 13.18 -9.72 -6.84
CA ASP A 42 14.50 -10.22 -6.42
C ASP A 42 14.57 -10.61 -4.94
N ARG A 43 13.47 -10.41 -4.21
CA ARG A 43 13.38 -10.76 -2.78
C ARG A 43 13.06 -12.23 -2.60
N LYS A 44 14.09 -13.00 -2.24
CA LYS A 44 13.98 -14.44 -1.95
C LYS A 44 12.99 -14.77 -0.84
N ASP A 45 12.87 -13.89 0.15
CA ASP A 45 11.90 -14.05 1.23
C ASP A 45 10.45 -13.83 0.75
N MET A 46 10.24 -13.21 -0.41
CA MET A 46 8.93 -13.02 -1.02
C MET A 46 8.51 -14.16 -1.95
N GLU A 47 9.36 -15.18 -2.14
CA GLU A 47 9.06 -16.38 -2.93
C GLU A 47 7.90 -17.18 -2.31
N ASP A 48 7.87 -17.30 -0.98
CA ASP A 48 6.69 -17.72 -0.21
C ASP A 48 6.16 -16.56 0.63
N SER A 49 5.37 -15.69 -0.03
CA SER A 49 4.75 -14.52 0.59
C SER A 49 3.87 -14.86 1.80
N ASN A 50 3.27 -16.06 1.84
CA ASN A 50 2.45 -16.49 2.97
C ASN A 50 3.31 -16.80 4.19
N GLN A 51 4.43 -17.50 3.99
CA GLN A 51 5.38 -17.82 5.06
C GLN A 51 6.05 -16.55 5.60
N TRP A 52 6.45 -15.63 4.71
CA TRP A 52 6.99 -14.32 5.09
C TRP A 52 6.03 -13.53 5.99
N LEU A 53 4.75 -13.39 5.60
CA LEU A 53 3.74 -12.68 6.39
C LEU A 53 3.52 -13.33 7.77
N ARG A 54 3.53 -14.66 7.84
CA ARG A 54 3.36 -15.40 9.10
C ARG A 54 4.54 -15.19 10.04
N GLN A 55 5.76 -15.21 9.53
CA GLN A 55 6.97 -14.94 10.32
C GLN A 55 6.99 -13.51 10.81
N LEU A 56 6.73 -12.55 9.92
CA LEU A 56 6.65 -11.13 10.27
C LEU A 56 5.65 -10.90 11.41
N ARG A 57 4.45 -11.47 11.32
CA ARG A 57 3.44 -11.36 12.38
C ARG A 57 3.90 -11.91 13.72
N LYS A 58 4.59 -13.06 13.72
CA LYS A 58 5.13 -13.65 14.96
C LYS A 58 6.24 -12.80 15.58
N ASN A 59 7.06 -12.16 14.74
CA ASN A 59 8.21 -11.38 15.18
C ASN A 59 7.80 -10.01 15.71
N GLU A 60 6.89 -9.32 15.01
CA GLU A 60 6.54 -7.93 15.28
C GLU A 60 5.38 -7.77 16.27
N TRP A 61 4.50 -8.77 16.42
CA TRP A 61 3.34 -8.72 17.32
C TRP A 61 3.44 -9.75 18.45
N LYS A 62 4.48 -9.64 19.28
CA LYS A 62 4.52 -10.32 20.58
C LYS A 62 3.41 -9.83 21.51
#